data_AF-A0A920L9K3-F1
#
_entry.id   AF-A0A920L9K3-F1
#
_cell.length_a   1.000
_cell.length_b   1.000
_cell.length_c   1.000
_cell.angle_alpha   90.00
_cell.angle_beta   90.00
_cell.angle_gamma   90.00
#
_symmetry.space_group_name_H-M   'P 1'
#
loop_
_entity.id
_entity.type
_entity.pdbx_description
1 polymer ?
#
loop_
_entity_poly.entity_id
_entity_poly.type
_entity_poly.pdbx_seq_one_letter_code
_entity_poly.pdbx_strand_id
1 'polypeptide(L)'
;MTANITFSKYSEDKEFNNLYISNKIMDEILDESNNIIFRVPENLERIDNLILCFDGQNLFDPSTSHFGTIFDLDKIIRSFENQNNENFLIIGITSNSKRQIQYNPYPHEKDINFASIHIDNIVSKFLPSVSNFLDIKFELSKLIVAGASMGGLMSIKTSIMYPEFENIISLSPAFWFGYPKVMEDIQNLNEKSATHLYTGKKEGHIFEKHVEDIFPIEWDLDFSNNDNFYFSGVQKIYEAFHSNNKNVNFTYDENGMHNESSWATALLKIFLNL
;
A
#
# COMPACT_ATOMS: atom_id res chain seq x y z
N MET A 1 -20.00 -15.42 14.85
CA MET A 1 -18.83 -15.28 15.73
C MET A 1 -17.64 -15.18 14.81
N THR A 2 -17.07 -13.99 14.62
CA THR A 2 -15.79 -13.85 13.92
C THR A 2 -14.74 -14.67 14.66
N ALA A 3 -14.01 -15.54 13.96
CA ALA A 3 -12.93 -16.31 14.54
C ALA A 3 -11.94 -15.36 15.26
N ASN A 4 -11.47 -15.74 16.45
CA ASN A 4 -10.44 -14.97 17.15
C ASN A 4 -9.16 -14.95 16.32
N ILE A 5 -8.62 -13.77 16.05
CA ILE A 5 -7.31 -13.59 15.40
C ILE A 5 -6.24 -13.88 16.45
N THR A 6 -5.35 -14.82 16.16
CA THR A 6 -4.22 -15.21 17.00
C THR A 6 -2.93 -15.11 16.22
N PHE A 7 -1.80 -14.95 16.92
CA PHE A 7 -0.49 -14.72 16.30
C PHE A 7 0.55 -15.74 16.77
N SER A 8 1.46 -16.09 15.87
CA SER A 8 2.64 -16.90 16.13
C SER A 8 3.88 -16.25 15.51
N LYS A 9 5.07 -16.75 15.83
CA LYS A 9 6.28 -16.40 15.08
C LYS A 9 6.10 -16.74 13.60
N TYR A 10 6.64 -15.87 12.74
CA TYR A 10 6.57 -16.05 11.29
C TYR A 10 7.35 -17.30 10.85
N SER A 11 8.56 -17.47 11.39
CA SER A 11 9.46 -18.58 11.09
C SER A 11 10.31 -18.92 12.33
N GLU A 12 10.87 -20.14 12.34
CA GLU A 12 11.91 -20.53 13.32
C GLU A 12 13.29 -19.99 12.93
N ASP A 13 13.45 -19.45 11.71
CA ASP A 13 14.69 -18.81 11.28
C ASP A 13 14.96 -17.55 12.10
N LYS A 14 16.22 -17.39 12.53
CA LYS A 14 16.68 -16.24 13.29
C LYS A 14 16.62 -14.95 12.49
N GLU A 15 16.68 -15.02 11.16
CA GLU A 15 16.53 -13.85 10.29
C GLU A 15 15.16 -13.18 10.46
N PHE A 16 14.12 -13.96 10.77
CA PHE A 16 12.74 -13.48 10.93
C PHE A 16 12.29 -13.39 12.39
N ASN A 17 13.24 -13.24 13.33
CA ASN A 17 12.96 -13.29 14.77
C ASN A 17 12.00 -12.20 15.26
N ASN A 18 11.89 -11.08 14.56
CA ASN A 18 11.02 -9.95 14.85
C ASN A 18 9.74 -9.95 13.99
N LEU A 19 9.50 -11.03 13.24
CA LEU A 19 8.29 -11.21 12.43
C LEU A 19 7.28 -12.14 13.10
N TYR A 20 6.02 -11.79 12.95
CA TYR A 20 4.87 -12.55 13.42
C TYR A 20 3.84 -12.68 12.30
N ILE A 21 3.05 -13.74 12.37
CA ILE A 21 1.96 -14.01 11.43
C ILE A 21 0.69 -14.41 12.17
N SER A 22 -0.46 -14.00 11.65
CA SER A 22 -1.75 -14.43 12.16
C SER A 22 -2.14 -15.83 11.66
N ASN A 23 -3.09 -16.48 12.32
CA ASN A 23 -3.91 -17.51 11.67
C ASN A 23 -4.65 -16.92 10.45
N LYS A 24 -5.15 -17.79 9.55
CA LYS A 24 -5.95 -17.35 8.40
C LYS A 24 -7.22 -16.62 8.88
N ILE A 25 -7.45 -15.45 8.31
CA ILE A 25 -8.61 -14.61 8.60
C ILE A 25 -9.56 -14.70 7.40
N MET A 26 -10.75 -15.24 7.62
CA MET A 26 -11.74 -15.42 6.55
C MET A 26 -12.42 -14.09 6.19
N ASP A 27 -12.41 -13.75 4.92
CA ASP A 27 -13.31 -12.79 4.29
C ASP A 27 -14.56 -13.56 3.85
N GLU A 28 -15.60 -13.52 4.69
CA GLU A 28 -16.84 -14.30 4.48
C GLU A 28 -17.58 -13.89 3.19
N ILE A 29 -17.37 -12.67 2.68
CA ILE A 29 -18.07 -12.18 1.49
C ILE A 29 -17.37 -12.67 0.23
N LEU A 30 -16.04 -12.69 0.25
CA LEU A 30 -15.24 -13.19 -0.87
C LEU A 30 -14.97 -14.70 -0.82
N ASP A 31 -15.29 -15.38 0.28
CA ASP A 31 -14.94 -16.81 0.52
C ASP A 31 -13.45 -17.07 0.29
N GLU A 32 -12.64 -16.17 0.85
CA GLU A 32 -11.19 -16.14 0.69
C GLU A 32 -10.55 -15.78 2.02
N SER A 33 -9.25 -16.04 2.17
CA SER A 33 -8.54 -15.73 3.41
C SER A 33 -7.39 -14.76 3.20
N ASN A 34 -7.23 -13.85 4.15
CA ASN A 34 -6.05 -13.01 4.31
C ASN A 34 -5.28 -13.42 5.58
N ASN A 35 -4.05 -12.94 5.71
CA ASN A 35 -3.25 -13.01 6.92
C ASN A 35 -2.73 -11.61 7.26
N ILE A 36 -2.40 -11.41 8.53
CA ILE A 36 -1.63 -10.27 9.00
C ILE A 36 -0.20 -10.77 9.21
N ILE A 37 0.78 -10.09 8.63
CA ILE A 37 2.20 -10.30 8.89
C ILE A 37 2.73 -8.99 9.45
N PHE A 38 3.41 -9.00 10.61
CA PHE A 38 3.95 -7.77 11.16
C PHE A 38 5.38 -7.93 11.68
N ARG A 39 6.13 -6.84 11.55
CA ARG A 39 7.51 -6.68 12.00
C ARG A 39 7.54 -5.73 13.18
N VAL A 40 8.08 -6.19 14.30
CA VAL A 40 8.26 -5.35 15.49
C VAL A 40 9.63 -4.68 15.52
N PRO A 41 9.72 -3.44 16.04
CA PRO A 41 11.00 -2.79 16.34
C PRO A 41 11.71 -3.44 17.53
N GLU A 42 12.98 -3.10 17.72
CA GLU A 42 13.76 -3.58 18.87
C GLU A 42 13.20 -3.08 20.21
N ASN A 43 12.67 -1.86 20.22
CA ASN A 43 12.00 -1.28 21.39
C ASN A 43 10.49 -1.14 21.15
N LEU A 44 9.71 -1.99 21.82
CA LEU A 44 8.24 -1.98 21.77
C LEU A 44 7.57 -1.02 22.75
N GLU A 45 8.31 -0.44 23.71
CA GLU A 45 7.75 0.50 24.70
C GLU A 45 7.31 1.82 24.08
N ARG A 46 7.87 2.16 22.91
CA ARG A 46 7.58 3.38 22.18
C ARG A 46 7.50 3.06 20.68
N ILE A 47 6.30 3.19 20.10
CA ILE A 47 6.11 3.10 18.65
C ILE A 47 5.95 4.51 18.10
N ASP A 48 6.98 5.00 17.41
CA ASP A 48 6.99 6.35 16.84
C ASP A 48 6.17 6.38 15.54
N ASN A 49 6.27 5.31 14.74
CA ASN A 49 5.62 5.18 13.45
C ASN A 49 4.97 3.80 13.28
N LEU A 50 3.74 3.77 12.77
CA LEU A 50 3.06 2.55 12.33
C LEU A 50 2.87 2.62 10.81
N ILE A 51 3.40 1.63 10.09
CA ILE A 51 3.21 1.51 8.64
C ILE A 51 2.23 0.35 8.37
N LEU A 52 1.05 0.67 7.87
CA LEU A 52 0.12 -0.29 7.30
C LEU A 52 0.49 -0.50 5.82
N CYS A 53 0.86 -1.72 5.45
CA CYS A 53 1.21 -2.08 4.08
C CYS A 53 0.19 -3.05 3.47
N PHE A 54 -0.25 -2.74 2.25
CA PHE A 54 -0.97 -3.70 1.40
C PHE A 54 0.00 -4.67 0.73
N ASP A 55 -0.48 -5.87 0.38
CA ASP A 55 0.34 -6.97 -0.17
C ASP A 55 1.45 -7.46 0.77
N GLY A 56 1.08 -7.70 2.04
CA GLY A 56 1.99 -8.11 3.12
C GLY A 56 2.91 -9.29 2.81
N GLN A 57 2.49 -10.18 1.90
CA GLN A 57 3.28 -11.33 1.48
C GLN A 57 4.55 -10.98 0.69
N ASN A 58 4.64 -9.77 0.14
CA ASN A 58 5.77 -9.31 -0.66
C ASN A 58 6.80 -8.48 0.17
N LEU A 59 6.56 -8.27 1.47
CA LEU A 59 7.29 -7.28 2.27
C LEU A 59 8.57 -7.79 2.95
N PHE A 60 8.66 -9.08 3.27
CA PHE A 60 9.69 -9.56 4.22
C PHE A 60 10.42 -10.82 3.76
N ASP A 61 9.72 -11.76 3.12
CA ASP A 61 10.30 -13.05 2.73
C ASP A 61 10.27 -13.21 1.20
N PRO A 62 11.44 -13.34 0.55
CA PRO A 62 11.54 -13.60 -0.89
C PRO A 62 10.80 -14.87 -1.35
N SER A 63 10.67 -15.87 -0.48
CA SER A 63 9.98 -17.13 -0.78
C SER A 63 8.46 -16.97 -0.91
N THR A 64 7.88 -15.90 -0.33
CA THR A 64 6.45 -15.60 -0.41
C THR A 64 6.12 -14.46 -1.38
N SER A 65 7.14 -13.87 -2.01
CA SER A 65 6.95 -12.81 -3.00
C SER A 65 6.33 -13.36 -4.29
N HIS A 66 5.28 -12.70 -4.78
CA HIS A 66 4.62 -13.06 -6.04
C HIS A 66 5.50 -12.86 -7.28
N PHE A 67 6.56 -12.03 -7.19
CA PHE A 67 7.44 -11.70 -8.31
C PHE A 67 8.91 -12.02 -8.04
N GLY A 68 9.22 -12.75 -6.96
CA GLY A 68 10.57 -13.25 -6.66
C GLY A 68 11.54 -12.21 -6.09
N THR A 69 11.10 -10.96 -5.91
CA THR A 69 11.83 -9.89 -5.21
C THR A 69 10.94 -9.29 -4.13
N ILE A 70 11.49 -8.99 -2.95
CA ILE A 70 10.76 -8.29 -1.88
C ILE A 70 11.04 -6.79 -1.93
N PHE A 71 10.13 -6.03 -1.33
CA PHE A 71 10.53 -4.76 -0.74
C PHE A 71 11.55 -5.13 0.34
N ASP A 72 12.82 -4.77 0.19
CA ASP A 72 13.86 -4.96 1.25
C ASP A 72 13.60 -4.02 2.44
N LEU A 73 12.35 -3.97 2.90
CA LEU A 73 11.78 -2.95 3.75
C LEU A 73 12.36 -3.05 5.16
N ASP A 74 12.62 -4.26 5.66
CA ASP A 74 13.26 -4.42 6.98
C ASP A 74 14.66 -3.79 6.99
N LYS A 75 15.47 -3.98 5.94
CA LYS A 75 16.80 -3.37 5.86
C LYS A 75 16.72 -1.85 5.71
N ILE A 76 15.81 -1.35 4.87
CA ILE A 76 15.59 0.09 4.70
C ILE A 76 15.18 0.71 6.05
N ILE A 77 14.19 0.12 6.72
CA ILE A 77 13.66 0.63 7.99
C ILE A 77 14.70 0.54 9.10
N ARG A 78 15.42 -0.57 9.25
CA ARG A 78 16.50 -0.68 10.26
C ARG A 78 17.56 0.39 10.10
N SER A 79 17.90 0.75 8.86
CA SER A 79 18.87 1.83 8.62
C SER A 79 18.33 3.18 9.13
N PHE A 80 17.03 3.43 8.96
CA PHE A 80 16.35 4.65 9.39
C PHE A 80 16.12 4.70 10.91
N GLU A 81 15.67 3.59 11.51
CA GLU A 81 15.51 3.43 12.97
C GLU A 81 16.80 3.80 13.70
N ASN A 82 17.94 3.27 13.22
CA ASN A 82 19.26 3.54 13.80
C ASN A 82 19.72 5.00 13.59
N GLN A 83 19.42 5.60 12.44
CA GLN A 83 19.84 6.96 12.13
C GLN A 83 19.05 8.00 12.92
N ASN A 84 17.74 7.81 13.07
CA ASN A 84 16.84 8.79 13.65
C ASN A 84 16.40 8.49 15.09
N ASN A 85 16.80 7.33 15.63
CA ASN A 85 16.37 6.86 16.94
C ASN A 85 14.84 6.82 17.05
N GLU A 86 14.19 6.29 16.00
CA GLU A 86 12.74 6.08 15.89
C GLU A 86 12.44 4.57 15.82
N ASN A 87 11.23 4.18 16.22
CA ASN A 87 10.77 2.79 16.18
C ASN A 87 9.59 2.62 15.22
N PHE A 88 9.73 1.67 14.29
CA PHE A 88 8.74 1.41 13.25
C PHE A 88 8.09 0.04 13.44
N LEU A 89 6.79 0.05 13.71
CA LEU A 89 5.93 -1.13 13.62
C LEU A 89 5.37 -1.22 12.20
N ILE A 90 5.69 -2.32 11.50
CA ILE A 90 5.20 -2.54 10.13
C ILE A 90 4.15 -3.65 10.17
N ILE A 91 2.95 -3.37 9.67
CA ILE A 91 1.83 -4.31 9.62
C ILE A 91 1.45 -4.50 8.16
N GLY A 92 1.79 -5.64 7.58
CA GLY A 92 1.40 -6.06 6.25
C GLY A 92 0.11 -6.89 6.25
N ILE A 93 -0.84 -6.54 5.40
CA ILE A 93 -2.04 -7.34 5.16
C ILE A 93 -1.86 -8.08 3.84
N THR A 94 -1.85 -9.41 3.87
CA THR A 94 -1.70 -10.19 2.64
C THR A 94 -2.95 -10.00 1.76
N SER A 95 -2.78 -9.97 0.45
CA SER A 95 -3.92 -10.09 -0.47
C SER A 95 -4.42 -11.54 -0.55
N ASN A 96 -5.61 -11.76 -1.12
CA ASN A 96 -6.14 -13.09 -1.41
C ASN A 96 -6.24 -13.37 -2.92
N SER A 97 -6.77 -14.53 -3.31
CA SER A 97 -6.86 -14.93 -4.72
C SER A 97 -7.72 -13.97 -5.57
N LYS A 98 -8.65 -13.25 -4.92
CA LYS A 98 -9.54 -12.25 -5.52
C LYS A 98 -9.03 -10.82 -5.34
N ARG A 99 -7.70 -10.63 -5.23
CA ARG A 99 -7.04 -9.33 -5.07
C ARG A 99 -7.58 -8.24 -6.00
N GLN A 100 -7.82 -8.54 -7.29
CA GLN A 100 -8.31 -7.54 -8.25
C GLN A 100 -9.66 -6.94 -7.86
N ILE A 101 -10.50 -7.70 -7.15
CA ILE A 101 -11.79 -7.23 -6.64
C ILE A 101 -11.62 -6.63 -5.24
N GLN A 102 -10.88 -7.33 -4.36
CA GLN A 102 -10.67 -6.88 -2.98
C GLN A 102 -9.92 -5.54 -2.92
N TYR A 103 -9.01 -5.26 -3.85
CA TYR A 103 -8.19 -4.03 -3.88
C TYR A 103 -8.64 -3.05 -4.98
N ASN A 104 -9.90 -3.10 -5.40
CA ASN A 104 -10.47 -2.08 -6.28
C ASN A 104 -11.43 -1.16 -5.51
N PRO A 105 -10.98 0.05 -5.10
CA PRO A 105 -11.82 1.05 -4.43
C PRO A 105 -12.96 1.61 -5.27
N TYR A 106 -12.93 1.39 -6.59
CA TYR A 106 -13.81 2.02 -7.57
C TYR A 106 -14.53 0.96 -8.43
N PRO A 107 -15.34 0.07 -7.82
CA PRO A 107 -16.13 -0.88 -8.58
C PRO A 107 -17.24 -0.14 -9.37
N HIS A 108 -17.99 -0.88 -10.20
CA HIS A 108 -19.18 -0.33 -10.84
C HIS A 108 -20.24 0.03 -9.78
N GLU A 109 -21.07 1.04 -10.06
CA GLU A 109 -21.96 1.68 -9.05
C GLU A 109 -22.92 0.74 -8.32
N LYS A 110 -23.27 -0.40 -8.93
CA LYS A 110 -24.21 -1.39 -8.36
C LYS A 110 -23.50 -2.53 -7.63
N ASP A 111 -22.18 -2.59 -7.73
CA ASP A 111 -21.39 -3.68 -7.17
C ASP A 111 -21.02 -3.37 -5.71
N ILE A 112 -20.76 -4.42 -4.95
CA ILE A 112 -20.27 -4.31 -3.59
C ILE A 112 -18.85 -3.71 -3.63
N ASN A 113 -18.60 -2.69 -2.80
CA ASN A 113 -17.25 -2.14 -2.63
C ASN A 113 -16.45 -2.97 -1.61
N PHE A 114 -15.89 -4.08 -2.10
CA PHE A 114 -15.07 -4.98 -1.30
C PHE A 114 -13.82 -4.31 -0.72
N ALA A 115 -13.24 -3.35 -1.44
CA ALA A 115 -12.09 -2.59 -0.96
C ALA A 115 -12.43 -1.75 0.28
N SER A 116 -13.54 -0.99 0.25
CA SER A 116 -13.99 -0.25 1.43
C SER A 116 -14.26 -1.17 2.62
N ILE A 117 -14.95 -2.30 2.41
CA ILE A 117 -15.22 -3.28 3.46
C ILE A 117 -13.91 -3.88 4.02
N HIS A 118 -12.94 -4.15 3.15
CA HIS A 118 -11.65 -4.66 3.56
C HIS A 118 -10.88 -3.64 4.41
N ILE A 119 -10.84 -2.37 4.00
CA ILE A 119 -10.25 -1.28 4.78
C ILE A 119 -10.94 -1.14 6.15
N ASP A 120 -12.27 -1.19 6.17
CA ASP A 120 -13.04 -1.13 7.43
C ASP A 120 -12.68 -2.28 8.36
N ASN A 121 -12.56 -3.50 7.84
CA ASN A 121 -12.11 -4.66 8.63
C ASN A 121 -10.67 -4.50 9.13
N ILE A 122 -9.78 -3.92 8.32
CA ILE A 122 -8.40 -3.66 8.74
C ILE A 122 -8.40 -2.72 9.96
N VAL A 123 -9.07 -1.59 9.86
CA VAL A 123 -9.05 -0.56 10.91
C VAL A 123 -9.84 -1.00 12.15
N SER A 124 -11.02 -1.60 11.97
CA SER A 124 -11.88 -1.96 13.11
C SER A 124 -11.54 -3.29 13.78
N LYS A 125 -10.79 -4.18 13.12
CA LYS A 125 -10.49 -5.53 13.64
C LYS A 125 -9.01 -5.89 13.58
N PHE A 126 -8.36 -5.73 12.44
CA PHE A 126 -7.01 -6.28 12.25
C PHE A 126 -5.98 -5.48 13.05
N LEU A 127 -5.97 -4.16 12.92
CA LEU A 127 -5.08 -3.29 13.68
C LEU A 127 -5.29 -3.44 15.20
N PRO A 128 -6.54 -3.40 15.74
CA PRO A 128 -6.79 -3.70 17.14
C PRO A 128 -6.30 -5.07 17.60
N SER A 129 -6.39 -6.11 16.76
CA SER A 129 -5.90 -7.44 17.13
C SER A 129 -4.38 -7.47 17.34
N VAL A 130 -3.61 -6.76 16.49
CA VAL A 130 -2.15 -6.61 16.66
C VAL A 130 -1.84 -5.78 17.91
N SER A 131 -2.56 -4.66 18.09
CA SER A 131 -2.45 -3.79 19.26
C SER A 131 -2.62 -4.57 20.58
N ASN A 132 -3.66 -5.41 20.64
CA ASN A 132 -3.97 -6.23 21.81
C ASN A 132 -2.94 -7.34 22.04
N PHE A 133 -2.39 -7.94 20.97
CA PHE A 133 -1.37 -8.98 21.09
C PHE A 133 -0.04 -8.42 21.60
N LEU A 134 0.32 -7.21 21.18
CA LEU A 134 1.56 -6.53 21.59
C LEU A 134 1.41 -5.74 22.89
N ASP A 135 0.19 -5.58 23.41
CA ASP A 135 -0.14 -4.73 24.57
C ASP A 135 0.33 -3.27 24.40
N ILE A 136 0.08 -2.71 23.21
CA ILE A 136 0.45 -1.34 22.83
C ILE A 136 -0.77 -0.53 22.40
N LYS A 137 -0.60 0.80 22.31
CA LYS A 137 -1.59 1.74 21.76
C LYS A 137 -0.97 2.52 20.61
N PHE A 138 -1.73 2.72 19.53
CA PHE A 138 -1.27 3.44 18.35
C PHE A 138 -1.50 4.97 18.41
N GLU A 139 -2.18 5.48 19.44
CA GLU A 139 -2.62 6.89 19.54
C GLU A 139 -1.46 7.90 19.46
N LEU A 140 -0.26 7.51 19.86
CA LEU A 140 0.93 8.37 19.84
C LEU A 140 1.79 8.17 18.58
N SER A 141 1.48 7.17 17.76
CA SER A 141 2.25 6.83 16.57
C SER A 141 1.76 7.66 15.38
N LYS A 142 2.70 8.10 14.54
CA LYS A 142 2.34 8.57 13.19
C LYS A 142 1.85 7.37 12.39
N LEU A 143 0.66 7.48 11.80
CA LEU A 143 0.09 6.42 10.97
C LEU A 143 0.43 6.68 9.50
N ILE A 144 1.09 5.69 8.90
CA ILE A 144 1.49 5.67 7.50
C ILE A 144 0.75 4.52 6.83
N VAL A 145 0.18 4.75 5.65
CA VAL A 145 -0.37 3.70 4.79
C VAL A 145 0.40 3.62 3.48
N ALA A 146 0.79 2.42 3.08
CA ALA A 146 1.67 2.19 1.96
C ALA A 146 1.23 1.01 1.08
N GLY A 147 1.50 1.11 -0.21
CA GLY A 147 1.29 0.00 -1.13
C GLY A 147 1.73 0.34 -2.55
N ALA A 148 1.82 -0.70 -3.37
CA ALA A 148 2.16 -0.59 -4.78
C ALA A 148 1.05 -1.07 -5.69
N SER A 149 0.98 -0.57 -6.93
CA SER A 149 -0.04 -1.00 -7.90
C SER A 149 -1.45 -0.78 -7.33
N MET A 150 -2.28 -1.83 -7.26
CA MET A 150 -3.59 -1.73 -6.61
C MET A 150 -3.50 -1.36 -5.12
N GLY A 151 -2.45 -1.80 -4.41
CA GLY A 151 -2.19 -1.39 -3.03
C GLY A 151 -1.88 0.11 -2.90
N GLY A 152 -1.33 0.73 -3.95
CA GLY A 152 -1.12 2.18 -4.01
C GLY A 152 -2.44 2.97 -4.08
N LEU A 153 -3.43 2.45 -4.81
CA LEU A 153 -4.79 3.00 -4.81
C LEU A 153 -5.49 2.76 -3.47
N MET A 154 -5.35 1.57 -2.90
CA MET A 154 -5.87 1.25 -1.57
C MET A 154 -5.33 2.21 -0.52
N SER A 155 -4.04 2.57 -0.59
CA SER A 155 -3.41 3.50 0.35
C SER A 155 -4.06 4.89 0.32
N ILE A 156 -4.29 5.44 -0.89
CA ILE A 156 -5.01 6.71 -1.05
C ILE A 156 -6.43 6.58 -0.48
N LYS A 157 -7.14 5.49 -0.80
CA LYS A 157 -8.51 5.28 -0.33
C LYS A 157 -8.59 5.13 1.19
N THR A 158 -7.63 4.44 1.80
CA THR A 158 -7.56 4.27 3.26
C THR A 158 -7.50 5.62 3.95
N SER A 159 -6.64 6.55 3.51
CA SER A 159 -6.55 7.88 4.11
C SER A 159 -7.77 8.77 3.84
N ILE A 160 -8.49 8.56 2.73
CA ILE A 160 -9.78 9.22 2.50
C ILE A 160 -10.82 8.73 3.51
N MET A 161 -10.88 7.42 3.78
CA MET A 161 -11.85 6.83 4.70
C MET A 161 -11.48 7.03 6.17
N TYR A 162 -10.19 7.06 6.48
CA TYR A 162 -9.61 7.13 7.82
C TYR A 162 -8.53 8.22 7.86
N PRO A 163 -8.93 9.49 8.09
CA PRO A 163 -8.03 10.65 8.08
C PRO A 163 -6.86 10.59 9.06
N GLU A 164 -6.88 9.68 10.03
CA GLU A 164 -5.76 9.44 10.96
C GLU A 164 -4.51 8.91 10.24
N PHE A 165 -4.67 8.26 9.08
CA PHE A 165 -3.57 7.90 8.19
C PHE A 165 -3.11 9.12 7.38
N GLU A 166 -2.45 10.05 8.04
CA GLU A 166 -2.03 11.33 7.44
C GLU A 166 -0.86 11.16 6.45
N ASN A 167 -0.12 10.05 6.45
CA ASN A 167 1.01 9.84 5.55
C ASN A 167 0.74 8.69 4.58
N ILE A 168 0.77 9.00 3.28
CA ILE A 168 0.40 8.04 2.23
C ILE A 168 1.63 7.77 1.37
N ILE A 169 1.94 6.50 1.12
CA ILE A 169 2.94 6.08 0.16
C ILE A 169 2.24 5.28 -0.95
N SER A 170 2.09 5.90 -2.12
CA SER A 170 1.43 5.30 -3.28
C SER A 170 2.46 5.07 -4.39
N LEU A 171 2.89 3.83 -4.56
CA LEU A 171 3.92 3.44 -5.52
C LEU A 171 3.28 2.86 -6.77
N SER A 172 3.52 3.48 -7.92
CA SER A 172 3.01 3.03 -9.22
C SER A 172 1.53 2.61 -9.14
N PRO A 173 0.59 3.50 -8.77
CA PRO A 173 -0.79 3.11 -8.55
C PRO A 173 -1.43 2.59 -9.85
N ALA A 174 -2.21 1.51 -9.75
CA ALA A 174 -2.93 0.92 -10.88
C ALA A 174 -4.15 1.77 -11.30
N PHE A 175 -3.89 3.00 -11.73
CA PHE A 175 -4.88 4.08 -11.85
C PHE A 175 -6.11 3.73 -12.69
N TRP A 176 -5.99 2.84 -13.68
CA TRP A 176 -7.08 2.47 -14.58
C TRP A 176 -8.27 1.81 -13.87
N PHE A 177 -8.06 1.20 -12.69
CA PHE A 177 -9.17 0.71 -11.88
C PHE A 177 -10.06 1.83 -11.35
N GLY A 178 -9.50 3.03 -11.16
CA GLY A 178 -10.17 4.18 -10.62
C GLY A 178 -10.38 5.33 -11.60
N TYR A 179 -9.92 5.27 -12.85
CA TYR A 179 -9.97 6.41 -13.74
C TYR A 179 -11.41 6.68 -14.25
N PRO A 180 -11.91 7.94 -14.20
CA PRO A 180 -11.32 9.14 -13.60
C PRO A 180 -11.71 9.37 -12.12
N LYS A 181 -12.57 8.52 -11.55
CA LYS A 181 -13.11 8.63 -10.17
C LYS A 181 -12.05 8.84 -9.08
N VAL A 182 -10.86 8.24 -9.19
CA VAL A 182 -9.77 8.45 -8.22
C VAL A 182 -9.34 9.92 -8.17
N MET A 183 -9.35 10.63 -9.31
CA MET A 183 -9.03 12.06 -9.36
C MET A 183 -10.08 12.89 -8.64
N GLU A 184 -11.35 12.52 -8.78
CA GLU A 184 -12.47 13.17 -8.10
C GLU A 184 -12.44 12.92 -6.59
N ASP A 185 -12.03 11.71 -6.17
CA ASP A 185 -12.01 11.28 -4.77
C ASP A 185 -10.89 11.95 -3.95
N ILE A 186 -9.79 12.38 -4.60
CA ILE A 186 -8.65 13.05 -3.96
C ILE A 186 -9.07 14.31 -3.17
N GLN A 187 -10.12 15.02 -3.59
CA GLN A 187 -10.62 16.19 -2.87
C GLN A 187 -11.03 15.87 -1.43
N ASN A 188 -11.40 14.61 -1.16
CA ASN A 188 -11.87 14.12 0.14
C ASN A 188 -10.73 13.81 1.12
N LEU A 189 -9.46 13.86 0.69
CA LEU A 189 -8.32 13.71 1.61
C LEU A 189 -8.29 14.83 2.64
N ASN A 190 -7.85 14.51 3.86
CA ASN A 190 -7.66 15.52 4.89
C ASN A 190 -6.55 16.50 4.49
N GLU A 191 -6.68 17.79 4.81
CA GLU A 191 -5.68 18.83 4.50
C GLU A 191 -4.30 18.56 5.14
N LYS A 192 -4.26 17.81 6.25
CA LYS A 192 -3.00 17.40 6.89
C LYS A 192 -2.30 16.26 6.16
N SER A 193 -2.98 15.58 5.24
CA SER A 193 -2.43 14.39 4.59
C SER A 193 -1.25 14.78 3.70
N ALA A 194 -0.14 14.08 3.82
CA ALA A 194 1.01 14.16 2.93
C ALA A 194 1.09 12.87 2.09
N THR A 195 1.07 13.03 0.76
CA THR A 195 1.17 11.89 -0.17
C THR A 195 2.52 11.84 -0.85
N HIS A 196 3.22 10.72 -0.74
CA HIS A 196 4.36 10.38 -1.57
C HIS A 196 3.87 9.52 -2.73
N LEU A 197 3.84 10.11 -3.92
CA LEU A 197 3.42 9.47 -5.16
C LEU A 197 4.65 9.13 -6.01
N TYR A 198 4.77 7.88 -6.44
CA TYR A 198 5.88 7.42 -7.28
C TYR A 198 5.39 6.71 -8.53
N THR A 199 6.12 6.83 -9.64
CA THR A 199 6.02 5.92 -10.80
C THR A 199 7.33 5.89 -11.58
N GLY A 200 7.63 4.78 -12.24
CA GLY A 200 8.66 4.67 -13.26
C GLY A 200 8.14 5.04 -14.66
N LYS A 201 9.06 5.35 -15.57
CA LYS A 201 8.75 5.61 -16.99
C LYS A 201 8.88 4.37 -17.89
N LYS A 202 9.13 3.18 -17.33
CA LYS A 202 9.27 1.89 -18.04
C LYS A 202 8.30 0.83 -17.51
N GLU A 203 7.08 1.26 -17.22
CA GLU A 203 6.04 0.43 -16.60
C GLU A 203 5.08 -0.23 -17.59
N GLY A 204 5.12 0.15 -18.87
CA GLY A 204 4.16 -0.31 -19.89
C GLY A 204 4.23 -1.81 -20.20
N HIS A 205 5.30 -2.49 -19.78
CA HIS A 205 5.48 -3.93 -19.96
C HIS A 205 4.41 -4.78 -19.26
N ILE A 206 3.65 -4.20 -18.32
CA ILE A 206 2.54 -4.91 -17.64
C ILE A 206 1.33 -5.13 -18.55
N PHE A 207 1.23 -4.40 -19.66
CA PHE A 207 0.13 -4.52 -20.60
C PHE A 207 0.53 -5.48 -21.74
N GLU A 208 -0.20 -6.59 -21.87
CA GLU A 208 0.08 -7.62 -22.89
C GLU A 208 -0.17 -7.13 -24.33
N LYS A 209 -0.98 -6.08 -24.50
CA LYS A 209 -1.32 -5.46 -25.78
C LYS A 209 -1.04 -3.97 -25.72
N HIS A 210 -1.16 -3.31 -26.88
CA HIS A 210 -1.15 -1.87 -26.92
C HIS A 210 -2.33 -1.31 -26.11
N VAL A 211 -2.09 -0.26 -25.34
CA VAL A 211 -3.09 0.35 -24.45
C VAL A 211 -4.33 0.87 -25.18
N GLU A 212 -4.22 1.25 -26.45
CA GLU A 212 -5.36 1.66 -27.30
C GLU A 212 -6.36 0.52 -27.54
N ASP A 213 -5.91 -0.75 -27.47
CA ASP A 213 -6.77 -1.92 -27.60
C ASP A 213 -7.41 -2.35 -26.28
N ILE A 214 -6.99 -1.76 -25.16
CA ILE A 214 -7.36 -2.16 -23.80
C ILE A 214 -8.25 -1.10 -23.14
N PHE A 215 -7.93 0.17 -23.32
CA PHE A 215 -8.55 1.28 -22.60
C PHE A 215 -9.28 2.26 -23.53
N PRO A 216 -10.30 2.98 -23.04
CA PRO A 216 -11.04 3.95 -23.85
C PRO A 216 -10.13 5.10 -24.34
N ILE A 217 -10.10 5.33 -25.65
CA ILE A 217 -9.27 6.37 -26.28
C ILE A 217 -9.72 7.79 -25.91
N GLU A 218 -10.92 7.93 -25.34
CA GLU A 218 -11.46 9.19 -24.84
C GLU A 218 -10.85 9.61 -23.51
N TRP A 219 -10.08 8.74 -22.85
CA TRP A 219 -9.30 9.13 -21.68
C TRP A 219 -8.20 10.11 -22.13
N ASP A 220 -8.13 11.28 -21.48
CA ASP A 220 -7.11 12.30 -21.73
C ASP A 220 -5.71 11.85 -21.24
N LEU A 221 -5.15 10.84 -21.92
CA LEU A 221 -3.90 10.15 -21.60
C LEU A 221 -3.02 10.00 -22.85
N ASP A 222 -1.74 9.74 -22.64
CA ASP A 222 -0.78 9.56 -23.73
C ASP A 222 -0.77 8.11 -24.22
N PHE A 223 -1.49 7.83 -25.30
CA PHE A 223 -1.58 6.50 -25.91
C PHE A 223 -0.42 6.17 -26.87
N SER A 224 0.61 7.02 -27.00
CA SER A 224 1.68 6.80 -27.98
C SER A 224 2.49 5.51 -27.78
N ASN A 225 2.53 5.00 -26.56
CA ASN A 225 2.97 3.65 -26.20
C ASN A 225 2.54 3.33 -24.76
N ASN A 226 2.68 2.06 -24.38
CA ASN A 226 2.29 1.57 -23.05
C ASN A 226 3.00 2.25 -21.88
N ASP A 227 4.28 2.64 -22.03
CA ASP A 227 5.04 3.32 -20.97
C ASP A 227 4.47 4.73 -20.73
N ASN A 228 4.26 5.48 -21.80
CA ASN A 228 3.71 6.83 -21.76
C ASN A 228 2.27 6.85 -21.25
N PHE A 229 1.48 5.84 -21.60
CA PHE A 229 0.12 5.68 -21.06
C PHE A 229 0.13 5.49 -19.56
N TYR A 230 1.01 4.61 -19.07
CA TYR A 230 1.13 4.39 -17.64
C TYR A 230 1.52 5.68 -16.90
N PHE A 231 2.59 6.33 -17.39
CA PHE A 231 3.13 7.53 -16.77
C PHE A 231 2.12 8.68 -16.77
N SER A 232 1.45 8.93 -17.90
CA SER A 232 0.44 9.98 -18.02
C SER A 232 -0.77 9.73 -17.10
N GLY A 233 -1.16 8.47 -16.89
CA GLY A 233 -2.23 8.13 -15.94
C GLY A 233 -1.90 8.48 -14.49
N VAL A 234 -0.68 8.17 -14.04
CA VAL A 234 -0.21 8.59 -12.71
C VAL A 234 -0.03 10.10 -12.63
N GLN A 235 0.42 10.74 -13.72
CA GLN A 235 0.51 12.20 -13.80
C GLN A 235 -0.87 12.86 -13.62
N LYS A 236 -1.96 12.28 -14.16
CA LYS A 236 -3.33 12.77 -13.90
C LYS A 236 -3.73 12.69 -12.43
N ILE A 237 -3.27 11.66 -11.69
CA ILE A 237 -3.46 11.61 -10.24
C ILE A 237 -2.72 12.78 -9.58
N TYR A 238 -1.45 13.00 -9.92
CA TYR A 238 -0.67 14.13 -9.41
C TYR A 238 -1.34 15.50 -9.70
N GLU A 239 -1.80 15.71 -10.93
CA GLU A 239 -2.52 16.93 -11.33
C GLU A 239 -3.80 17.14 -10.49
N ALA A 240 -4.51 16.07 -10.15
CA ALA A 240 -5.68 16.12 -9.28
C ALA A 240 -5.31 16.50 -7.83
N PHE A 241 -4.21 15.98 -7.28
CA PHE A 241 -3.68 16.44 -5.99
C PHE A 241 -3.39 17.94 -6.01
N HIS A 242 -2.67 18.41 -7.04
CA HIS A 242 -2.30 19.82 -7.16
C HIS A 242 -3.52 20.73 -7.30
N SER A 243 -4.49 20.35 -8.14
CA SER A 243 -5.72 21.12 -8.39
C SER A 243 -6.62 21.23 -7.15
N ASN A 244 -6.55 20.25 -6.25
CA ASN A 244 -7.29 20.24 -4.99
C ASN A 244 -6.48 20.80 -3.80
N ASN A 245 -5.32 21.43 -4.04
CA ASN A 245 -4.41 21.96 -3.02
C ASN A 245 -3.96 20.93 -1.96
N LYS A 246 -3.89 19.65 -2.33
CA LYS A 246 -3.45 18.57 -1.42
C LYS A 246 -1.92 18.46 -1.43
N ASN A 247 -1.33 18.17 -0.28
CA ASN A 247 0.11 18.02 -0.16
C ASN A 247 0.58 16.71 -0.82
N VAL A 248 1.35 16.82 -1.90
CA VAL A 248 1.89 15.70 -2.65
C VAL A 248 3.35 15.93 -3.00
N ASN A 249 4.18 14.92 -2.73
CA ASN A 249 5.53 14.81 -3.26
C ASN A 249 5.52 13.76 -4.38
N PHE A 250 5.54 14.23 -5.63
CA PHE A 250 5.56 13.36 -6.80
C PHE A 250 6.99 13.13 -7.28
N THR A 251 7.38 11.87 -7.37
CA THR A 251 8.71 11.45 -7.84
C THR A 251 8.58 10.41 -8.94
N TYR A 252 9.58 10.36 -9.83
CA TYR A 252 9.63 9.34 -10.87
C TYR A 252 11.06 8.91 -11.20
N ASP A 253 11.18 7.75 -11.85
CA ASP A 253 12.46 7.23 -12.35
C ASP A 253 12.38 6.96 -13.87
N GLU A 254 13.32 7.52 -14.63
CA GLU A 254 13.42 7.36 -16.08
C GLU A 254 13.54 5.90 -16.52
N ASN A 255 14.16 5.05 -15.70
CA ASN A 255 14.33 3.63 -15.97
C ASN A 255 13.47 2.76 -15.03
N GLY A 256 12.65 3.37 -14.17
CA GLY A 256 11.82 2.66 -13.21
C GLY A 256 10.80 1.77 -13.92
N MET A 257 10.69 0.54 -13.47
CA MET A 257 9.76 -0.47 -13.96
C MET A 257 8.68 -0.76 -12.90
N HIS A 258 7.58 -1.41 -13.32
CA HIS A 258 6.52 -1.90 -12.43
C HIS A 258 6.97 -3.16 -11.66
N ASN A 259 7.90 -3.02 -10.73
CA ASN A 259 8.44 -4.13 -9.94
C ASN A 259 8.99 -3.70 -8.59
N GLU A 260 9.22 -4.68 -7.70
CA GLU A 260 9.66 -4.43 -6.32
C GLU A 260 11.03 -3.76 -6.23
N SER A 261 11.94 -4.01 -7.17
CA SER A 261 13.26 -3.38 -7.17
C SER A 261 13.17 -1.87 -7.38
N SER A 262 12.33 -1.43 -8.31
CA SER A 262 12.09 0.00 -8.56
C SER A 262 11.39 0.65 -7.37
N TRP A 263 10.40 -0.03 -6.79
CA TRP A 263 9.67 0.45 -5.62
C TRP A 263 10.54 0.53 -4.36
N ALA A 264 11.44 -0.43 -4.13
CA ALA A 264 12.40 -0.39 -3.02
C ALA A 264 13.35 0.82 -3.14
N THR A 265 13.80 1.14 -4.36
CA THR A 265 14.62 2.32 -4.63
C THR A 265 13.86 3.62 -4.38
N ALA A 266 12.57 3.67 -4.73
CA ALA A 266 11.71 4.80 -4.44
C ALA A 266 11.50 4.99 -2.93
N LEU A 267 11.23 3.90 -2.20
CA LEU A 267 11.04 3.93 -0.74
C LEU A 267 12.26 4.49 -0.01
N LEU A 268 13.47 4.10 -0.39
CA LEU A 268 14.70 4.67 0.16
C LEU A 268 14.70 6.21 0.08
N LYS A 269 14.30 6.77 -1.07
CA LYS A 269 14.22 8.22 -1.25
C LYS A 269 13.07 8.83 -0.46
N ILE A 270 11.94 8.14 -0.33
CA ILE A 270 10.77 8.61 0.42
C ILE A 270 11.09 8.70 1.91
N PHE A 271 11.65 7.64 2.50
CA PHE A 271 12.03 7.63 3.92
C PHE A 271 13.07 8.68 4.26
N LEU A 272 14.01 8.99 3.38
CA LEU A 272 14.95 10.11 3.59
C LEU A 272 14.28 11.49 3.67
N ASN A 273 13.01 11.61 3.27
CA ASN A 273 12.24 12.85 3.27
C ASN A 273 11.02 12.82 4.23
N LEU A 274 10.84 11.75 5.01
CA LEU A 274 9.84 11.62 6.08
C LEU A 274 10.37 12.23 7.38
#